data_AF-K7YN40-F1
#
_entry.id   AF-K7YN40-F1
#
_cell.length_a   1.000
_cell.length_b   1.000
_cell.length_c   1.000
_cell.angle_alpha   90.00
_cell.angle_beta   90.00
_cell.angle_gamma   90.00
#
_symmetry.space_group_name_H-M   'P 1'
#
loop_
_entity.id
_entity.type
_entity.pdbx_description
1 polymer ?
#
loop_
_entity_poly.entity_id
_entity_poly.type
_entity_poly.pdbx_seq_one_letter_code
_entity_poly.pdbx_strand_id
1 'polypeptide(L)'
;MPVHTEKRIVYYLPEQMYLLVADVEAYPDFLPWCVDARINKRYENIFFADLMVGYKLFREKFTSKVKIYPQVNRIEVTYTDGPFLYLKNHWAFLKYEDHCLIDFYLDFEFKNIIIQRMMRLFFNEVVCRMVQAFEDRAKSLYGTSKNC
;
A
#
# COMPACT_ATOMS: atom_id res chain seq x y z
N MET A 1 15.98 10.60 -3.55
CA MET A 1 15.15 9.39 -3.80
C MET A 1 14.30 9.23 -2.55
N PRO A 2 12.96 9.24 -2.64
CA PRO A 2 12.14 9.27 -1.45
C PRO A 2 11.97 7.84 -0.89
N VAL A 3 12.75 7.55 0.16
CA VAL A 3 12.42 6.45 1.07
C VAL A 3 11.42 7.00 2.07
N HIS A 4 10.35 6.26 2.31
CA HIS A 4 9.39 6.54 3.36
C HIS A 4 9.30 5.35 4.31
N THR A 5 9.44 5.64 5.59
CA THR A 5 9.22 4.69 6.66
C THR A 5 8.24 5.33 7.62
N GLU A 6 7.18 4.61 7.98
CA GLU A 6 6.20 5.06 8.95
C GLU A 6 5.92 3.96 9.95
N LYS A 7 5.86 4.35 11.23
CA LYS A 7 5.32 3.52 12.30
C LYS A 7 4.08 4.21 12.85
N ARG A 8 2.94 3.53 12.77
CA ARG A 8 1.65 4.12 13.13
C ARG A 8 0.82 3.15 13.96
N ILE A 9 0.34 3.62 15.10
CA ILE A 9 -0.61 2.87 15.93
C ILE A 9 -2.01 3.17 15.41
N VAL A 10 -2.78 2.11 15.14
CA VAL A 10 -4.19 2.20 14.75
C VAL A 10 -5.03 1.33 15.67
N TYR A 11 -6.25 1.78 15.93
CA TYR A 11 -7.18 1.14 16.87
C TYR A 11 -7.87 -0.12 16.30
N TYR A 12 -7.17 -0.93 15.50
CA TYR A 12 -7.70 -2.16 14.89
C TYR A 12 -6.78 -3.34 15.21
N LEU A 13 -7.28 -4.56 15.02
CA LEU A 13 -6.45 -5.76 15.19
C LEU A 13 -5.43 -5.89 14.03
N PRO A 14 -4.24 -6.45 14.29
CA PRO A 14 -3.25 -6.67 13.22
C PRO A 14 -3.78 -7.46 12.02
N GLU A 15 -4.62 -8.46 12.27
CA GLU A 15 -5.24 -9.28 11.23
C GLU A 15 -6.21 -8.46 10.36
N GLN A 16 -6.98 -7.54 10.95
CA GLN A 16 -7.89 -6.66 10.22
C GLN A 16 -7.13 -5.77 9.24
N MET A 17 -6.06 -5.12 9.71
CA MET A 17 -5.23 -4.27 8.87
C MET A 17 -4.48 -5.07 7.80
N TYR A 18 -3.99 -6.26 8.16
CA TYR A 18 -3.36 -7.17 7.22
C TYR A 18 -4.30 -7.57 6.08
N LEU A 19 -5.52 -8.02 6.39
CA LEU A 19 -6.50 -8.43 5.38
C LEU A 19 -6.89 -7.27 4.48
N LEU A 20 -7.06 -6.07 5.05
CA LEU A 20 -7.38 -4.86 4.29
C LEU A 20 -6.28 -4.52 3.27
N VAL A 21 -5.00 -4.55 3.68
CA VAL A 21 -3.87 -4.28 2.77
C VAL A 21 -3.57 -5.47 1.84
N ALA A 22 -3.92 -6.70 2.21
CA ALA A 22 -3.76 -7.86 1.34
C ALA A 22 -4.81 -7.88 0.21
N ASP A 23 -5.96 -7.22 0.39
CA ASP A 23 -7.04 -7.10 -0.58
C ASP A 23 -6.77 -6.01 -1.64
N VAL A 24 -5.75 -6.28 -2.47
CA VAL A 24 -5.26 -5.33 -3.48
C VAL A 24 -6.32 -4.97 -4.52
N GLU A 25 -7.26 -5.87 -4.85
CA GLU A 25 -8.29 -5.61 -5.86
C GLU A 25 -9.35 -4.61 -5.38
N ALA A 26 -9.50 -4.43 -4.07
CA ALA A 26 -10.39 -3.41 -3.50
C ALA A 26 -9.78 -2.00 -3.50
N TYR A 27 -8.51 -1.83 -3.87
CA TYR A 27 -7.81 -0.54 -3.81
C TYR A 27 -8.48 0.58 -4.62
N PRO A 28 -9.03 0.34 -5.83
CA PRO A 28 -9.72 1.38 -6.60
C PRO A 28 -10.94 1.97 -5.88
N ASP A 29 -11.55 1.22 -4.95
CA ASP A 29 -12.75 1.67 -4.24
C ASP A 29 -12.46 2.79 -3.23
N PHE A 30 -11.20 2.91 -2.75
CA PHE A 30 -10.87 3.82 -1.65
C PHE A 30 -9.54 4.56 -1.79
N LEU A 31 -8.59 4.08 -2.60
CA LEU A 31 -7.33 4.81 -2.81
C LEU A 31 -7.51 5.89 -3.89
N PRO A 32 -7.25 7.17 -3.58
CA PRO A 32 -7.63 8.29 -4.44
C PRO A 32 -6.89 8.38 -5.79
N TRP A 33 -5.79 7.65 -5.97
CA TRP A 33 -5.05 7.54 -7.23
C TRP A 33 -5.07 6.15 -7.84
N CYS A 34 -5.65 5.15 -7.16
CA CYS A 34 -5.74 3.82 -7.74
C CYS A 34 -6.94 3.81 -8.70
N VAL A 35 -6.65 3.76 -9.99
CA VAL A 35 -7.67 3.75 -11.05
C VAL A 35 -8.19 2.33 -11.26
N ASP A 36 -7.29 1.35 -11.15
CA ASP A 36 -7.59 -0.06 -11.35
C ASP A 36 -6.55 -0.90 -10.58
N ALA A 37 -6.97 -2.08 -10.12
CA ALA A 37 -6.11 -3.05 -9.46
C ALA A 37 -6.59 -4.46 -9.78
N ARG A 38 -5.69 -5.30 -10.27
CA ARG A 38 -6.02 -6.65 -10.73
C ARG A 38 -4.95 -7.65 -10.36
N ILE A 39 -5.35 -8.82 -9.89
CA ILE A 39 -4.44 -9.96 -9.73
C ILE A 39 -4.36 -10.73 -11.05
N ASN A 40 -3.15 -10.81 -11.60
CA ASN A 40 -2.89 -11.51 -12.86
C ASN A 40 -2.66 -13.01 -12.66
N LYS A 41 -1.92 -13.36 -11.60
CA LYS A 41 -1.50 -14.74 -11.29
C LYS A 41 -1.39 -14.91 -9.79
N ARG A 42 -1.77 -16.06 -9.25
CA ARG A 42 -1.66 -16.40 -7.83
C ARG A 42 -1.14 -17.82 -7.66
N TYR A 43 -0.17 -17.98 -6.76
CA TYR A 43 0.48 -19.23 -6.40
C TYR A 43 0.66 -19.24 -4.88
N GLU A 44 -0.18 -19.98 -4.16
CA GLU A 44 -0.16 -20.03 -2.69
C GLU A 44 -0.14 -18.61 -2.07
N ASN A 45 0.95 -18.30 -1.38
CA ASN A 45 1.22 -17.04 -0.68
C ASN A 45 1.91 -15.98 -1.55
N ILE A 46 1.95 -16.16 -2.87
CA ILE A 46 2.55 -15.23 -3.82
C ILE A 46 1.53 -14.91 -4.91
N PHE A 47 1.40 -13.65 -5.29
CA PHE A 47 0.63 -13.26 -6.46
C PHE A 47 1.29 -12.10 -7.20
N PHE A 48 0.90 -11.91 -8.45
CA PHE A 48 1.32 -10.78 -9.27
C PHE A 48 0.11 -9.89 -9.49
N ALA A 49 0.23 -8.62 -9.12
CA ALA A 49 -0.83 -7.64 -9.25
C ALA A 49 -0.39 -6.48 -10.14
N ASP A 50 -1.29 -6.10 -11.06
CA ASP A 50 -1.20 -4.85 -11.80
C ASP A 50 -1.94 -3.77 -11.02
N LEU A 51 -1.27 -2.66 -10.74
CA LEU A 51 -1.89 -1.45 -10.24
C LEU A 51 -1.80 -0.38 -11.32
N MET A 52 -2.93 0.26 -11.62
CA MET A 52 -2.99 1.45 -12.43
C MET A 52 -3.13 2.65 -11.51
N VAL A 53 -2.11 3.52 -11.53
CA VAL A 53 -2.13 4.76 -10.78
C VAL A 53 -2.37 5.94 -11.70
N GLY A 54 -3.23 6.86 -11.28
CA GLY A 54 -3.62 8.02 -12.05
C GLY A 54 -3.64 9.29 -11.21
N TYR A 55 -3.10 10.38 -11.77
CA TYR A 55 -3.24 11.72 -11.20
C TYR A 55 -3.32 12.76 -12.32
N LYS A 56 -4.44 13.47 -12.42
CA LYS A 56 -4.75 14.40 -13.54
C LYS A 56 -4.57 13.71 -14.90
N LEU A 57 -3.63 14.20 -15.73
CA LEU A 57 -3.33 13.67 -17.07
C LEU A 57 -2.37 12.47 -17.07
N PHE A 58 -1.79 12.15 -15.91
CA PHE A 58 -0.84 11.06 -15.77
C PHE A 58 -1.56 9.76 -15.44
N ARG A 59 -1.25 8.70 -16.20
CA ARG A 59 -1.72 7.33 -15.95
C ARG A 59 -0.57 6.38 -16.22
N GLU A 60 -0.19 5.61 -15.21
CA GLU A 60 0.84 4.60 -15.33
C GLU A 60 0.37 3.29 -14.74
N LYS A 61 0.78 2.19 -15.38
CA LYS A 61 0.56 0.84 -14.89
C LYS A 61 1.89 0.25 -14.44
N PHE A 62 1.89 -0.40 -13.29
CA PHE A 62 3.02 -1.22 -12.86
C PHE A 62 2.55 -2.56 -12.33
N THR A 63 3.39 -3.57 -12.52
CA THR A 63 3.19 -4.91 -12.02
C THR A 63 4.14 -5.14 -10.85
N SER A 64 3.60 -5.71 -9.76
CA SER A 64 4.37 -6.12 -8.60
C SER A 64 4.15 -7.59 -8.28
N LYS A 65 5.20 -8.26 -7.84
CA LYS A 65 5.13 -9.54 -7.13
C LYS A 65 4.85 -9.25 -5.66
N VAL A 66 3.72 -9.70 -5.17
CA VAL A 66 3.29 -9.60 -3.78
C VAL A 66 3.46 -10.96 -3.12
N LYS A 67 4.15 -10.99 -1.98
CA LYS A 67 4.28 -12.16 -1.13
C LYS A 67 3.64 -11.86 0.22
N ILE A 68 2.72 -12.71 0.63
CA ILE A 68 1.95 -12.56 1.86
C ILE A 68 2.41 -13.60 2.89
N TYR A 69 2.41 -13.21 4.16
CA TYR A 69 2.75 -14.08 5.28
C TYR A 69 1.66 -13.97 6.36
N PRO A 70 0.54 -14.70 6.20
CA PRO A 70 -0.60 -14.60 7.11
C PRO A 70 -0.23 -14.88 8.57
N GLN A 71 0.65 -15.86 8.82
CA GLN A 71 1.06 -16.28 10.17
C GLN A 71 1.78 -15.21 10.99
N VAL A 72 2.31 -14.17 10.34
CA VAL A 72 3.03 -13.07 10.99
C VAL A 72 2.50 -11.70 10.55
N ASN A 73 1.33 -11.66 9.89
CA ASN A 73 0.71 -10.45 9.36
C ASN A 73 1.72 -9.54 8.63
N ARG A 74 2.37 -10.08 7.60
CA ARG A 74 3.38 -9.35 6.81
C ARG A 74 3.11 -9.47 5.32
N ILE A 75 3.40 -8.39 4.59
CA ILE A 75 3.31 -8.31 3.13
C ILE A 75 4.63 -7.76 2.60
N GLU A 76 5.16 -8.39 1.56
CA GLU A 76 6.33 -7.93 0.82
C GLU A 76 5.97 -7.73 -0.63
N VAL A 77 6.34 -6.58 -1.18
CA VAL A 77 6.03 -6.19 -2.55
C VAL A 77 7.34 -5.87 -3.25
N THR A 78 7.58 -6.57 -4.36
CA THR A 78 8.73 -6.35 -5.23
C THR A 78 8.25 -6.01 -6.62
N TYR A 79 8.77 -4.92 -7.16
CA TYR A 79 8.52 -4.51 -8.53
C TYR A 79 8.94 -5.56 -9.57
N THR A 80 8.14 -5.72 -10.62
CA THR A 80 8.48 -6.62 -11.75
C THR A 80 8.44 -5.93 -13.11
N ASP A 81 7.49 -5.02 -13.36
CA ASP A 81 7.37 -4.36 -14.66
C ASP A 81 6.65 -3.00 -14.58
N GLY A 82 6.94 -2.07 -15.50
CA GLY A 82 6.34 -0.74 -15.57
C GLY A 82 7.34 0.46 -15.59
N PRO A 83 6.92 1.63 -15.07
CA PRO A 83 7.65 2.89 -15.17
C PRO A 83 8.74 3.06 -14.10
N PHE A 84 8.77 2.19 -13.09
CA PHE A 84 9.76 2.27 -12.02
C PHE A 84 11.10 1.69 -12.48
N LEU A 85 12.19 2.32 -12.06
CA LEU A 85 13.51 1.72 -12.06
C LEU A 85 13.54 0.59 -11.02
N TYR A 86 13.01 0.87 -9.83
CA TYR A 86 12.75 -0.12 -8.79
C TYR A 86 11.59 0.35 -7.90
N LEU A 87 10.91 -0.60 -7.25
CA LEU A 87 10.01 -0.36 -6.13
C LEU A 87 10.14 -1.52 -5.14
N LYS A 88 10.34 -1.18 -3.87
CA LYS A 88 10.38 -2.07 -2.72
C LYS A 88 9.40 -1.56 -1.69
N ASN A 89 8.50 -2.43 -1.26
CA ASN A 89 7.56 -2.11 -0.21
C ASN A 89 7.39 -3.29 0.73
N HIS A 90 7.26 -3.00 2.02
CA HIS A 90 6.82 -3.99 2.99
C HIS A 90 5.85 -3.37 3.99
N TRP A 91 4.99 -4.24 4.50
CA TRP A 91 4.06 -3.97 5.58
C TRP A 91 4.24 -5.04 6.63
N ALA A 92 4.35 -4.65 7.88
CA ALA A 92 4.18 -5.55 9.01
C ALA A 92 3.13 -4.97 9.96
N PHE A 93 2.23 -5.84 10.42
CA PHE A 93 1.16 -5.48 11.34
C PHE A 93 1.44 -6.19 12.66
N LEU A 94 1.95 -5.44 13.63
CA LEU A 94 2.39 -5.96 14.91
C LEU A 94 1.32 -5.72 15.98
N LYS A 95 1.19 -6.66 16.91
CA LYS A 95 0.34 -6.45 18.10
C LYS A 95 0.96 -5.36 18.97
N TYR A 96 0.15 -4.38 19.36
CA TYR A 96 0.53 -3.33 20.29
C TYR A 96 -0.63 -3.16 21.27
N GLU A 97 -0.52 -3.77 22.46
CA GLU A 97 -1.62 -3.87 23.43
C GLU A 97 -2.88 -4.48 22.79
N ASP A 98 -4.02 -3.77 22.80
CA ASP A 98 -5.28 -4.11 22.16
C ASP A 98 -5.43 -3.49 20.75
N HIS A 99 -4.32 -3.03 20.18
CA HIS A 99 -4.25 -2.29 18.92
C HIS A 99 -3.21 -2.89 17.97
N CYS A 100 -3.03 -2.25 16.82
CA CYS A 100 -2.05 -2.63 15.82
C CYS A 100 -1.02 -1.52 15.63
N LEU A 101 0.25 -1.89 15.67
CA LEU A 101 1.34 -1.08 15.15
C LEU A 101 1.62 -1.48 13.70
N ILE A 102 1.35 -0.58 12.77
CA ILE A 102 1.72 -0.70 11.36
C ILE A 102 3.18 -0.25 11.21
N ASP A 103 4.02 -1.13 10.68
CA ASP A 103 5.38 -0.81 10.22
C ASP A 103 5.36 -0.84 8.68
N PHE A 104 5.38 0.36 8.08
CA PHE A 104 5.29 0.57 6.65
C PHE A 104 6.61 1.11 6.10
N TYR A 105 7.07 0.52 5.01
CA TYR A 105 8.25 0.97 4.29
C TYR A 105 7.97 1.00 2.79
N LEU A 106 8.37 2.08 2.14
CA LEU A 106 8.26 2.27 0.71
C LEU A 106 9.52 2.97 0.19
N ASP A 107 10.18 2.34 -0.78
CA ASP A 107 11.32 2.90 -1.50
C ASP A 107 11.14 2.64 -2.99
N PHE A 108 11.13 3.70 -3.80
CA PHE A 108 10.99 3.58 -5.23
C PHE A 108 11.75 4.67 -5.99
N GLU A 109 12.01 4.37 -7.26
CA GLU A 109 12.52 5.32 -8.23
C GLU A 109 11.85 5.12 -9.58
N PHE A 110 11.52 6.21 -10.28
CA PHE A 110 10.99 6.17 -11.64
C PHE A 110 12.10 6.18 -12.69
N LYS A 111 11.91 5.51 -13.83
CA LYS A 111 12.83 5.59 -14.98
C LYS A 111 12.91 7.01 -15.56
N ASN A 112 11.79 7.75 -15.54
CA ASN A 112 11.70 9.08 -16.13
C ASN A 112 12.04 10.20 -15.12
N ILE A 113 13.09 10.97 -15.43
CA ILE A 113 13.61 12.07 -14.59
C ILE A 113 12.57 13.16 -14.33
N ILE A 114 11.67 13.43 -15.28
CA ILE A 114 10.61 14.44 -15.12
C ILE A 114 9.61 13.98 -14.06
N ILE A 115 9.16 12.72 -14.14
CA ILE A 115 8.25 12.12 -13.15
C ILE A 115 8.90 12.11 -11.78
N GLN A 116 10.19 11.74 -11.69
CA GLN A 116 10.92 11.78 -10.43
C GLN A 116 10.92 13.18 -9.79
N ARG A 117 11.12 14.24 -10.59
CA ARG A 117 11.10 15.63 -10.11
C ARG A 117 9.73 16.03 -9.59
N MET A 118 8.67 15.70 -10.31
CA MET A 118 7.30 15.97 -9.88
C MET A 118 6.94 15.25 -8.59
N MET A 119 7.25 13.95 -8.49
CA MET A 119 6.96 13.15 -7.31
C MET A 119 7.63 13.71 -6.07
N ARG A 120 8.86 14.22 -6.16
CA ARG A 120 9.53 14.87 -5.01
C ARG A 120 8.77 16.06 -4.42
N LEU A 121 7.98 16.77 -5.23
CA LEU A 121 7.20 17.93 -4.76
C LEU A 121 5.91 17.51 -4.05
N PHE A 122 5.30 16.41 -4.48
CA PHE A 122 3.98 15.96 -3.99
C PHE A 122 4.04 14.69 -3.12
N PHE A 123 5.23 14.14 -2.90
CA PHE A 123 5.43 12.84 -2.24
C PHE A 123 4.75 12.77 -0.87
N ASN A 124 5.00 13.76 -0.01
CA ASN A 124 4.44 13.79 1.34
C ASN A 124 2.91 13.84 1.31
N GLU A 125 2.32 14.64 0.40
CA GLU A 125 0.86 14.72 0.27
C GLU A 125 0.26 13.39 -0.18
N VAL A 126 0.89 12.72 -1.15
CA VAL A 126 0.45 11.40 -1.63
C VAL A 126 0.52 10.38 -0.50
N VAL A 127 1.62 10.32 0.24
CA VAL A 127 1.75 9.35 1.35
C VAL A 127 0.75 9.63 2.46
N CYS A 128 0.58 10.88 2.89
CA CYS A 128 -0.41 11.22 3.92
C CYS A 128 -1.84 10.83 3.50
N ARG A 129 -2.22 11.11 2.25
CA ARG A 129 -3.52 10.68 1.71
C ARG A 129 -3.65 9.15 1.66
N MET A 130 -2.54 8.42 1.50
CA MET A 130 -2.54 6.97 1.34
C MET A 130 -2.92 6.34 2.66
N VAL A 131 -2.19 6.75 3.70
CA VAL A 131 -2.40 6.30 5.07
C VAL A 131 -3.81 6.64 5.53
N GLN A 132 -4.28 7.87 5.26
CA GLN A 132 -5.63 8.29 5.60
C GLN A 132 -6.70 7.45 4.89
N ALA A 133 -6.54 7.15 3.60
CA ALA A 133 -7.48 6.31 2.86
C ALA A 133 -7.57 4.89 3.44
N PHE A 134 -6.46 4.32 3.89
CA PHE A 134 -6.43 3.03 4.59
C PHE A 134 -7.17 3.07 5.94
N GLU A 135 -6.99 4.14 6.72
CA GLU A 135 -7.73 4.32 7.98
C GLU A 135 -9.23 4.51 7.77
N ASP A 136 -9.61 5.31 6.77
CA ASP A 136 -11.02 5.54 6.41
C ASP A 136 -11.66 4.24 5.92
N ARG A 137 -10.94 3.43 5.15
CA ARG A 137 -11.41 2.10 4.73
C ARG A 137 -11.55 1.15 5.93
N ALA A 138 -10.61 1.15 6.87
CA ALA A 138 -10.70 0.35 8.08
C ALA A 138 -11.93 0.74 8.91
N LYS A 139 -12.20 2.05 9.04
CA LYS A 139 -13.40 2.57 9.73
C LYS A 139 -14.70 2.14 9.03
N SER A 140 -14.71 2.10 7.71
CA SER A 140 -15.87 1.64 6.93
C SER A 140 -16.13 0.14 7.11
N LEU A 141 -15.08 -0.68 7.14
CA LEU A 141 -15.19 -2.14 7.25
C LEU A 141 -15.44 -2.64 8.67
N TYR A 142 -14.79 -2.03 9.66
CA TYR A 142 -14.75 -2.53 11.04
C TYR A 142 -15.46 -1.60 12.04
N GLY A 143 -15.97 -0.46 11.58
CA GLY A 143 -16.55 0.58 12.41
C GLY A 143 -15.49 1.46 13.07
N THR A 144 -15.91 2.50 13.80
CA THR A 144 -15.01 3.18 14.73
C THR A 144 -14.70 2.22 15.86
N SER A 145 -13.42 1.90 16.06
CA SER A 145 -12.95 1.32 17.31
C SER A 145 -13.22 2.31 18.44
N LYS A 146 -14.43 2.22 18.99
CA LYS A 146 -14.81 2.84 20.26
C LYS A 146 -14.45 1.82 21.33
N ASN A 147 -13.22 1.85 21.79
CA ASN A 147 -12.97 1.50 23.18
C ASN A 147 -13.32 2.75 24.00
N CYS A 148 -14.54 2.78 24.53
CA CYS A 148 -14.79 3.48 25.79
C CYS A 148 -14.23 2.63 26.93
#